data_AF-A0A1X6MIY4-F1
#
_entry.id   AF-A0A1X6MIY4-F1
#
_cell.length_a   1.000
_cell.length_b   1.000
_cell.length_c   1.000
_cell.angle_alpha   90.00
_cell.angle_beta   90.00
_cell.angle_gamma   90.00
#
_symmetry.space_group_name_H-M   'P 1'
#
loop_
_entity.id
_entity.type
_entity.pdbx_description
1 polymer ?
#
loop_
_entity_poly.entity_id
_entity_poly.type
_entity_poly.pdbx_seq_one_letter_code
_entity_poly.pdbx_strand_id
1 'polypeptide(L)'
;MWKGDLPKPPVGSFEKCIKCQKQFTVTQYTLAADPPPGWLCHMCAKASGNDPFKKPAAPRKRKAPADKRVVVNFEERKFPSLASVCIELISKHIDDIEALGDVGGINMDAIAKAISRNRSLTPHNAPLFYDSEQTHLTLYDVTNLTPPAFCTLAAFNRNLTHLRLDLCGRIDDTVIDLWSTGFPSLVRVELLGPFLVRAAGWKKFFKAHTTLEGFLITQSPRFDLECMQVLVESCSGLKELRLKEIGKITDAFLELLKPLAGTLVSLDLSYPSDPEALGERALIDLMRAVGASLTHLDLSGNVDIGDAFLFQGLKPHARRLTSLTLARTPDLTDAGVVEFFDTWPAAAEKDGEAPNPPLSVIDLSRNHRLTGDALLALLKHSGLSLTDLNINGWKETSQEALVQIAEYAQDLQKLDAGWCREVDDWVIKDLLQKCDRLEEINIWGCQRLTQSCTRKRGVNIYGLELHNVF
;
A
#
# COMPACT_ATOMS: atom_id res chain seq x y z
N MET A 1 -63.85 -37.01 12.45
CA MET A 1 -64.90 -36.91 13.49
C MET A 1 -64.17 -37.20 14.80
N TRP A 2 -63.90 -36.25 15.70
CA TRP A 2 -64.82 -35.38 16.43
C TRP A 2 -64.40 -33.90 16.33
N LYS A 3 -65.34 -32.99 15.99
CA LYS A 3 -65.16 -31.54 16.08
C LYS A 3 -65.63 -31.08 17.46
N GLY A 4 -64.71 -30.54 18.26
CA GLY A 4 -64.94 -30.07 19.63
C GLY A 4 -65.62 -28.71 19.72
N ASP A 5 -66.73 -28.52 19.01
CA ASP A 5 -67.55 -27.30 19.08
C ASP A 5 -68.61 -27.47 20.18
N LEU A 6 -68.21 -27.47 21.45
CA LEU A 6 -69.15 -27.16 22.51
C LEU A 6 -69.48 -25.66 22.38
N PRO A 7 -70.77 -25.28 22.22
CA PRO A 7 -71.14 -23.88 22.09
C PRO A 7 -70.70 -23.13 23.35
N LYS A 8 -70.08 -21.97 23.16
CA LYS A 8 -69.62 -21.12 24.26
C LYS A 8 -70.79 -20.79 25.17
N PRO A 9 -70.67 -20.99 26.50
CA PRO A 9 -71.74 -20.66 27.43
C PRO A 9 -72.13 -19.17 27.31
N PRO A 10 -73.40 -18.83 27.57
CA PRO A 10 -73.87 -17.46 27.42
C PRO A 10 -73.10 -16.48 28.31
N VAL A 11 -72.79 -15.31 27.76
CA VAL A 11 -72.08 -14.25 28.50
C VAL A 11 -72.89 -13.84 29.72
N GLY A 12 -72.25 -13.82 30.89
CA GLY A 12 -72.89 -13.58 32.18
C GLY A 12 -73.25 -14.86 32.96
N SER A 13 -73.18 -16.05 32.35
CA SER A 13 -73.34 -17.31 33.08
C SER A 13 -72.10 -17.63 33.93
N PHE A 14 -72.21 -18.61 34.82
CA PHE A 14 -71.08 -19.11 35.60
C PHE A 14 -70.61 -20.45 35.08
N GLU A 15 -69.28 -20.62 34.97
CA GLU A 15 -68.64 -21.86 34.52
C GLU A 15 -67.45 -22.18 35.44
N LYS A 16 -67.03 -23.46 35.54
CA LYS A 16 -65.83 -23.84 36.29
C LYS A 16 -64.60 -23.91 35.38
N CYS A 17 -63.53 -23.25 35.82
CA CYS A 17 -62.26 -23.28 35.08
C CYS A 17 -61.64 -24.68 35.13
N ILE A 18 -61.33 -25.28 33.98
CA ILE A 18 -60.79 -26.65 33.96
C ILE A 18 -59.44 -26.76 34.69
N LYS A 19 -58.64 -25.68 34.69
CA LYS A 19 -57.29 -25.66 35.25
C LYS A 19 -57.24 -25.43 36.76
N CYS A 20 -58.07 -24.53 37.29
CA CYS A 20 -58.06 -24.20 38.72
C CYS A 20 -59.33 -24.59 39.47
N GLN A 21 -60.33 -25.14 38.77
CA GLN A 21 -61.61 -25.62 39.30
C GLN A 21 -62.46 -24.56 40.02
N LYS A 22 -62.05 -23.28 39.97
CA LYS A 22 -62.81 -22.15 40.51
C LYS A 22 -63.90 -21.73 39.53
N GLN A 23 -65.06 -21.37 40.09
CA GLN A 23 -66.17 -20.80 39.35
C GLN A 23 -65.81 -19.38 38.89
N PHE A 24 -66.09 -19.06 37.63
CA PHE A 24 -65.87 -17.75 37.05
C PHE A 24 -67.04 -17.36 36.15
N THR A 25 -67.27 -16.07 35.97
CA THR A 25 -68.30 -15.56 35.07
C THR A 25 -67.80 -15.62 33.63
N VAL A 26 -68.60 -16.20 32.74
CA VAL A 26 -68.29 -16.29 31.32
C VAL A 26 -68.45 -14.92 30.69
N THR A 27 -67.41 -14.47 29.98
CA THR A 27 -67.39 -13.19 29.28
C THR A 27 -67.22 -13.43 27.78
N GLN A 28 -67.42 -12.39 26.98
CA GLN A 28 -67.13 -12.42 25.54
C GLN A 28 -65.67 -12.85 25.25
N TYR A 29 -64.76 -12.65 26.20
CA TYR A 29 -63.34 -12.97 26.10
C TYR A 29 -62.93 -14.31 26.74
N THR A 30 -63.88 -15.07 27.30
CA THR A 30 -63.58 -16.42 27.83
C THR A 30 -63.07 -17.35 26.73
N LEU A 31 -61.93 -18.00 26.99
CA LEU A 31 -61.22 -18.89 26.07
C LEU A 31 -61.49 -20.35 26.39
N ALA A 32 -61.60 -21.17 25.35
CA ALA A 32 -61.65 -22.62 25.49
C ALA A 32 -60.29 -23.14 25.97
N ALA A 33 -60.30 -24.25 26.71
CA ALA A 33 -59.09 -24.94 27.10
C ALA A 33 -58.47 -25.68 25.91
N ASP A 34 -57.15 -25.67 25.83
CA ASP A 34 -56.36 -26.44 24.88
C ASP A 34 -55.41 -27.34 25.68
N PRO A 35 -55.53 -28.68 25.60
CA PRO A 35 -56.48 -29.43 24.77
C PRO A 35 -57.94 -29.39 25.28
N PRO A 36 -58.95 -29.52 24.38
CA PRO A 36 -60.38 -29.58 24.75
C PRO A 36 -60.73 -30.88 25.48
N PRO A 37 -61.85 -30.95 26.25
CA PRO A 37 -62.94 -29.97 26.40
C PRO A 37 -62.85 -29.10 27.69
N GLY A 38 -63.38 -27.88 27.64
CA GLY A 38 -63.56 -27.01 28.83
C GLY A 38 -63.26 -25.53 28.57
N TRP A 39 -63.43 -24.69 29.60
CA TRP A 39 -63.18 -23.24 29.54
C TRP A 39 -62.20 -22.79 30.63
N LEU A 40 -61.44 -21.74 30.35
CA LEU A 40 -60.45 -21.18 31.27
C LEU A 40 -60.92 -19.83 31.83
N CYS A 41 -60.73 -19.62 33.13
CA CYS A 41 -60.88 -18.28 33.72
C CYS A 41 -59.75 -17.35 33.23
N HIS A 42 -59.98 -16.04 33.32
CA HIS A 42 -59.05 -15.02 32.83
C HIS A 42 -57.62 -15.19 33.37
N MET A 43 -57.46 -15.51 34.66
CA MET A 43 -56.13 -15.71 35.25
C MET A 43 -55.41 -16.93 34.67
N CYS A 44 -56.12 -18.04 34.47
CA CYS A 44 -55.54 -19.26 33.90
C CYS A 44 -55.25 -19.12 32.40
N ALA A 45 -56.08 -18.36 31.67
CA ALA A 45 -55.84 -18.04 30.27
C ALA A 45 -54.55 -17.21 30.09
N LYS A 46 -54.42 -16.13 30.89
CA LYS A 46 -53.22 -15.28 30.89
C LYS A 46 -51.95 -16.03 31.29
N ALA A 47 -52.03 -16.89 32.31
CA ALA A 47 -50.91 -17.74 32.74
C ALA A 47 -50.50 -18.78 31.69
N SER A 48 -51.38 -19.10 30.75
CA SER A 48 -51.11 -20.06 29.66
C SER A 48 -50.66 -19.36 28.37
N GLY A 49 -50.34 -18.05 28.43
CA GLY A 49 -49.83 -17.26 27.30
C GLY A 49 -50.92 -16.72 26.36
N ASN A 50 -52.18 -17.13 26.54
CA ASN A 50 -53.33 -16.72 25.73
C ASN A 50 -54.12 -15.63 26.46
N ASP A 51 -53.59 -14.40 26.47
CA ASP A 51 -54.25 -13.22 27.05
C ASP A 51 -55.19 -12.56 26.01
N PRO A 52 -56.52 -12.59 26.22
CA PRO A 52 -57.49 -12.01 25.28
C PRO A 52 -57.35 -10.49 25.08
N PHE A 53 -56.63 -9.80 25.97
CA PHE A 53 -56.45 -8.34 25.92
C PHE A 53 -55.05 -7.93 25.44
N LYS A 54 -54.20 -8.90 25.06
CA LYS A 54 -52.89 -8.60 24.46
C LYS A 54 -53.11 -8.03 23.06
N LYS A 55 -52.95 -6.70 22.92
CA LYS A 55 -52.95 -6.03 21.61
C LYS A 55 -51.97 -6.77 20.67
N PRO A 56 -52.35 -7.07 19.41
CA PRO A 56 -51.44 -7.72 18.49
C PRO A 56 -50.19 -6.86 18.37
N ALA A 57 -49.03 -7.45 18.68
CA ALA A 57 -47.76 -6.79 18.39
C ALA A 57 -47.71 -6.59 16.89
N ALA A 58 -47.60 -5.34 16.45
CA ALA A 58 -47.42 -5.02 15.03
C ALA A 58 -46.30 -5.91 14.48
N PRO A 59 -46.49 -6.55 13.30
CA PRO A 59 -45.46 -7.41 12.76
C PRO A 59 -44.18 -6.59 12.68
N ARG A 60 -43.10 -7.07 13.30
CA ARG A 60 -41.77 -6.50 13.09
C ARG A 60 -41.54 -6.54 11.59
N LYS A 61 -41.71 -5.40 10.90
CA LYS A 61 -41.24 -5.25 9.53
C LYS A 61 -39.77 -5.64 9.58
N ARG A 62 -39.43 -6.78 8.98
CA ARG A 62 -38.04 -7.01 8.57
C ARG A 62 -37.69 -5.81 7.71
N LYS A 63 -36.76 -4.98 8.18
CA LYS A 63 -36.17 -3.93 7.37
C LYS A 63 -35.75 -4.57 6.06
N ALA A 64 -36.20 -4.01 4.94
CA ALA A 64 -35.74 -4.44 3.63
C ALA A 64 -34.20 -4.36 3.60
N PRO A 65 -33.49 -5.18 2.79
CA PRO A 65 -32.03 -5.12 2.68
C PRO A 65 -31.51 -3.71 2.31
N ALA A 66 -32.39 -2.84 1.81
CA ALA A 66 -32.12 -1.44 1.51
C ALA A 66 -31.88 -0.55 2.75
N ASP A 67 -32.40 -0.86 3.95
CA ASP A 67 -32.28 0.02 5.12
C ASP A 67 -30.95 -0.13 5.89
N LYS A 68 -30.03 -0.97 5.41
CA LYS A 68 -28.59 -0.88 5.76
C LYS A 68 -27.83 0.12 4.86
N ARG A 69 -28.51 0.79 3.93
CA ARG A 69 -27.93 1.77 2.98
C ARG A 69 -28.11 3.21 3.47
N VAL A 70 -27.81 3.49 4.72
CA VAL A 70 -27.49 4.87 5.09
C VAL A 70 -25.99 5.02 4.88
N VAL A 71 -25.61 5.23 3.62
CA VAL A 71 -24.26 5.69 3.31
C VAL A 71 -24.21 7.13 3.80
N VAL A 72 -23.56 7.37 4.92
CA VAL A 72 -23.27 8.72 5.37
C VAL A 72 -22.16 9.23 4.46
N ASN A 73 -22.54 9.93 3.39
CA ASN A 73 -21.58 10.64 2.55
C ASN A 73 -21.01 11.80 3.38
N PHE A 74 -19.80 11.62 3.89
CA PHE A 74 -19.04 12.70 4.48
C PHE A 74 -18.42 13.53 3.36
N GLU A 75 -19.08 14.61 2.93
CA GLU A 75 -18.40 15.68 2.20
C GLU A 75 -17.55 16.47 3.19
N GLU A 76 -16.29 16.06 3.36
CA GLU A 76 -15.34 16.80 4.18
C GLU A 76 -14.86 18.03 3.39
N ARG A 77 -15.42 19.21 3.69
CA ARG A 77 -14.79 20.48 3.33
C ARG A 77 -13.54 20.64 4.22
N LYS A 78 -12.41 20.11 3.77
CA LYS A 78 -11.12 20.28 4.45
C LYS A 78 -10.68 21.74 4.30
N PHE A 79 -10.84 22.52 5.36
CA PHE A 79 -10.11 23.79 5.47
C PHE A 79 -8.62 23.48 5.65
N PRO A 80 -7.72 24.17 4.93
CA PRO A 80 -6.30 23.98 5.11
C PRO A 80 -5.91 24.30 6.56
N SER A 81 -4.97 23.53 7.12
CA SER A 81 -4.41 23.86 8.44
C SER A 81 -3.67 25.19 8.36
N LEU A 82 -3.56 25.92 9.48
CA LEU A 82 -2.78 27.14 9.53
C LEU A 82 -1.34 26.91 9.03
N ALA A 83 -0.73 25.77 9.40
CA ALA A 83 0.59 25.38 8.91
C ALA A 83 0.63 25.26 7.38
N SER A 84 -0.37 24.60 6.76
CA SER A 84 -0.43 24.50 5.29
C SER A 84 -0.61 25.85 4.61
N VAL A 85 -1.42 26.76 5.18
CA VAL A 85 -1.58 28.13 4.67
C VAL A 85 -0.27 28.91 4.80
N CYS A 86 0.44 28.79 5.93
CA CYS A 86 1.75 29.41 6.11
C CYS A 86 2.78 28.88 5.11
N ILE A 87 2.82 27.57 4.88
CA ILE A 87 3.72 26.94 3.90
C ILE A 87 3.42 27.45 2.48
N GLU A 88 2.14 27.58 2.12
CA GLU A 88 1.74 28.13 0.83
C GLU A 88 2.19 29.60 0.68
N LEU A 89 2.01 30.41 1.72
CA LEU A 89 2.46 31.80 1.74
C LEU A 89 3.99 31.92 1.63
N ILE A 90 4.72 31.12 2.40
CA ILE A 90 6.20 31.02 2.34
C ILE A 90 6.62 30.63 0.92
N SER A 91 6.03 29.59 0.35
CA SER A 91 6.38 29.13 -1.00
C SER A 91 6.13 30.18 -2.07
N LYS A 92 5.10 31.03 -1.91
CA LYS A 92 4.77 32.10 -2.85
C LYS A 92 5.76 33.27 -2.79
N HIS A 93 6.34 33.51 -1.62
CA HIS A 93 7.24 34.63 -1.34
C HIS A 93 8.68 34.17 -1.03
N ILE A 94 9.07 32.98 -1.49
CA ILE A 94 10.32 32.34 -1.07
C ILE A 94 11.57 33.18 -1.43
N ASP A 95 11.52 33.93 -2.52
CA ASP A 95 12.62 34.80 -2.96
C ASP A 95 12.75 36.09 -2.13
N ASP A 96 11.72 36.44 -1.35
CA ASP A 96 11.72 37.60 -0.45
C ASP A 96 12.19 37.23 0.98
N ILE A 97 12.53 35.96 1.23
CA ILE A 97 12.87 35.45 2.56
C ILE A 97 14.40 35.41 2.73
N GLU A 98 14.90 36.13 3.73
CA GLU A 98 16.33 36.12 4.09
C GLU A 98 16.71 34.92 4.96
N ALA A 99 15.83 34.50 5.87
CA ALA A 99 16.02 33.35 6.74
C ALA A 99 14.67 32.78 7.19
N LEU A 100 14.57 31.45 7.25
CA LEU A 100 13.38 30.78 7.78
C LEU A 100 13.34 30.76 9.32
N GLY A 101 14.48 30.96 9.98
CA GLY A 101 14.61 30.86 11.43
C GLY A 101 14.45 29.42 11.93
N ASP A 102 13.95 29.26 13.15
CA ASP A 102 13.79 27.95 13.80
C ASP A 102 12.56 27.19 13.27
N VAL A 103 12.70 26.65 12.05
CA VAL A 103 11.69 25.77 11.45
C VAL A 103 12.08 24.31 11.68
N GLY A 104 11.24 23.57 12.42
CA GLY A 104 11.48 22.15 12.65
C GLY A 104 11.51 21.33 11.34
N GLY A 105 12.29 20.24 11.33
CA GLY A 105 12.58 19.45 10.12
C GLY A 105 11.35 18.99 9.32
N ILE A 106 10.24 18.66 10.00
CA ILE A 106 8.97 18.28 9.34
C ILE A 106 8.42 19.43 8.48
N ASN A 107 8.45 20.66 9.01
CA ASN A 107 7.96 21.82 8.28
C ASN A 107 8.95 22.25 7.20
N MET A 108 10.26 22.10 7.43
CA MET A 108 11.28 22.34 6.40
C MET A 108 11.08 21.43 5.18
N ASP A 109 10.87 20.14 5.40
CA ASP A 109 10.54 19.19 4.32
C ASP A 109 9.24 19.57 3.60
N ALA A 110 8.21 20.01 4.33
CA ALA A 110 6.96 20.46 3.74
C ALA A 110 7.12 21.73 2.89
N ILE A 111 7.96 22.68 3.32
CA ILE A 111 8.33 23.87 2.52
C ILE A 111 9.10 23.43 1.28
N ALA A 112 10.10 22.56 1.40
CA ALA A 112 10.87 22.03 0.27
C ALA A 112 9.97 21.35 -0.77
N LYS A 113 8.98 20.56 -0.33
CA LYS A 113 7.93 19.98 -1.19
C LYS A 113 7.09 21.04 -1.89
N ALA A 114 6.64 22.06 -1.15
CA ALA A 114 5.79 23.12 -1.71
C ALA A 114 6.51 23.94 -2.80
N ILE A 115 7.75 24.37 -2.54
CA ILE A 115 8.53 25.12 -3.54
C ILE A 115 8.92 24.26 -4.74
N SER A 116 9.13 22.95 -4.54
CA SER A 116 9.44 22.03 -5.63
C SER A 116 8.23 21.81 -6.54
N ARG A 117 7.02 21.69 -5.98
CA ARG A 117 5.76 21.64 -6.76
C ARG A 117 5.55 22.88 -7.62
N ASN A 118 5.98 24.04 -7.11
CA ASN A 118 5.93 25.32 -7.82
C ASN A 118 7.18 25.57 -8.69
N ARG A 119 8.12 24.61 -8.78
CA ARG A 119 9.39 24.73 -9.52
C ARG A 119 10.18 26.00 -9.19
N SER A 120 10.08 26.44 -7.94
CA SER A 120 10.57 27.75 -7.47
C SER A 120 11.89 27.66 -6.69
N LEU A 121 12.47 26.47 -6.54
CA LEU A 121 13.81 26.34 -5.94
C LEU A 121 14.87 26.88 -6.92
N THR A 122 15.69 27.82 -6.48
CA THR A 122 16.71 28.51 -7.28
C THR A 122 18.05 28.58 -6.54
N PRO A 123 19.18 28.87 -7.22
CA PRO A 123 20.45 29.11 -6.55
C PRO A 123 20.41 30.20 -5.47
N HIS A 124 19.48 31.16 -5.58
CA HIS A 124 19.36 32.26 -4.63
C HIS A 124 18.70 31.82 -3.31
N ASN A 125 17.64 31.02 -3.40
CA ASN A 125 16.85 30.61 -2.24
C ASN A 125 17.23 29.23 -1.67
N ALA A 126 18.00 28.42 -2.41
CA ALA A 126 18.49 27.12 -1.93
C ALA A 126 19.29 27.19 -0.61
N PRO A 127 20.10 28.23 -0.34
CA PRO A 127 20.78 28.40 0.94
C PRO A 127 19.85 28.46 2.16
N LEU A 128 18.56 28.78 2.00
CA LEU A 128 17.57 28.71 3.08
C LEU A 128 17.39 27.30 3.66
N PHE A 129 17.80 26.27 2.91
CA PHE A 129 17.71 24.87 3.30
C PHE A 129 19.06 24.30 3.75
N TYR A 130 20.11 25.13 3.83
CA TYR A 130 21.43 24.68 4.23
C TYR A 130 21.67 24.99 5.69
N ASP A 131 22.06 23.96 6.43
CA ASP A 131 22.47 24.06 7.83
C ASP A 131 23.72 23.20 8.06
N SER A 132 24.68 23.71 8.81
CA SER A 132 25.88 22.95 9.17
C SER A 132 25.58 21.82 10.16
N GLU A 133 24.52 21.91 10.94
CA GLU A 133 24.13 20.90 11.93
C GLU A 133 23.25 19.80 11.33
N GLN A 134 22.67 20.02 10.14
CA GLN A 134 21.79 19.03 9.53
C GLN A 134 22.53 17.79 9.06
N THR A 135 21.90 16.64 9.31
CA THR A 135 22.39 15.32 8.88
C THR A 135 21.63 14.78 7.67
N HIS A 136 20.44 15.32 7.39
CA HIS A 136 19.56 14.88 6.32
C HIS A 136 19.09 16.08 5.51
N LEU A 137 19.18 15.99 4.18
CA LEU A 137 18.69 17.01 3.26
C LEU A 137 18.01 16.32 2.08
N THR A 138 16.76 16.72 1.83
CA THR A 138 15.98 16.26 0.66
C THR A 138 15.44 17.47 -0.11
N LEU A 139 15.71 17.51 -1.41
CA LEU A 139 15.17 18.53 -2.33
C LEU A 139 14.50 17.83 -3.52
N TYR A 140 13.23 18.14 -3.79
CA TYR A 140 12.36 17.35 -4.67
C TYR A 140 12.31 17.83 -6.14
N ASP A 141 12.73 19.06 -6.42
CA ASP A 141 12.95 19.56 -7.78
C ASP A 141 14.13 20.55 -7.76
N VAL A 142 15.32 20.07 -8.10
CA VAL A 142 16.53 20.89 -8.23
C VAL A 142 16.87 21.23 -9.69
N THR A 143 15.90 21.17 -10.61
CA THR A 143 16.11 21.41 -12.05
C THR A 143 16.76 22.77 -12.35
N ASN A 144 16.46 23.78 -11.54
CA ASN A 144 16.96 25.14 -11.70
C ASN A 144 18.31 25.39 -11.03
N LEU A 145 18.82 24.46 -10.22
CA LEU A 145 20.12 24.61 -9.56
C LEU A 145 21.27 24.41 -10.57
N THR A 146 22.27 25.29 -10.50
CA THR A 146 23.47 25.25 -11.34
C THR A 146 24.63 24.57 -10.61
N PRO A 147 25.68 24.07 -11.31
CA PRO A 147 26.86 23.47 -10.67
C PRO A 147 27.41 24.25 -9.46
N PRO A 148 27.57 25.60 -9.50
CA PRO A 148 28.01 26.35 -8.33
C PRO A 148 27.11 26.21 -7.10
N ALA A 149 25.78 26.11 -7.29
CA ALA A 149 24.84 25.93 -6.19
C ALA A 149 24.99 24.57 -5.51
N PHE A 150 25.26 23.51 -6.27
CA PHE A 150 25.56 22.19 -5.72
C PHE A 150 26.91 22.15 -4.99
N CYS A 151 27.89 22.94 -5.45
CA CYS A 151 29.14 23.12 -4.72
C CYS A 151 28.92 23.84 -3.39
N THR A 152 28.10 24.89 -3.40
CA THR A 152 27.69 25.63 -2.20
C THR A 152 26.97 24.72 -1.20
N LEU A 153 26.07 23.84 -1.65
CA LEU A 153 25.40 22.85 -0.82
C LEU A 153 26.41 22.03 0.00
N ALA A 154 27.44 21.48 -0.65
CA ALA A 154 28.46 20.70 0.04
C ALA A 154 29.30 21.54 1.03
N ALA A 155 29.56 22.82 0.70
CA ALA A 155 30.32 23.70 1.59
C ALA A 155 29.59 24.01 2.90
N PHE A 156 28.26 24.15 2.86
CA PHE A 156 27.44 24.50 4.02
C PHE A 156 26.87 23.29 4.77
N ASN A 157 26.95 22.07 4.22
CA ASN A 157 26.38 20.85 4.82
C ASN A 157 27.44 19.76 5.08
N ARG A 158 28.50 20.10 5.83
CA ARG A 158 29.63 19.19 6.07
C ARG A 158 29.29 17.96 6.92
N ASN A 159 28.27 18.04 7.77
CA ASN A 159 27.84 16.94 8.64
C ASN A 159 26.75 16.06 8.02
N LEU A 160 26.45 16.27 6.73
CA LEU A 160 25.39 15.55 6.04
C LEU A 160 25.74 14.06 5.92
N THR A 161 24.85 13.21 6.40
CA THR A 161 24.95 11.76 6.29
C THR A 161 24.02 11.22 5.21
N HIS A 162 22.90 11.90 4.95
CA HIS A 162 21.89 11.51 3.96
C HIS A 162 21.56 12.67 3.03
N LEU A 163 21.82 12.49 1.74
CA LEU A 163 21.49 13.46 0.70
C LEU A 163 20.52 12.85 -0.31
N ARG A 164 19.37 13.48 -0.53
CA ARG A 164 18.48 13.16 -1.64
C ARG A 164 18.23 14.39 -2.51
N LEU A 165 18.53 14.30 -3.80
CA LEU A 165 18.23 15.35 -4.77
C LEU A 165 17.49 14.78 -5.98
N ASP A 166 16.28 15.29 -6.18
CA ASP A 166 15.44 14.88 -7.29
C ASP A 166 15.54 15.88 -8.47
N LEU A 167 15.52 15.35 -9.70
CA LEU A 167 15.66 16.14 -10.94
C LEU A 167 16.99 16.91 -11.04
N CYS A 168 18.08 16.29 -10.61
CA CYS A 168 19.42 16.87 -10.53
C CYS A 168 20.21 16.83 -11.86
N GLY A 169 19.54 17.14 -12.97
CA GLY A 169 20.06 17.05 -14.34
C GLY A 169 21.26 17.93 -14.68
N ARG A 170 21.60 18.87 -13.80
CA ARG A 170 22.71 19.82 -13.97
C ARG A 170 23.94 19.48 -13.11
N ILE A 171 23.94 18.36 -12.38
CA ILE A 171 25.13 17.85 -11.68
C ILE A 171 26.09 17.27 -12.72
N ASP A 172 27.28 17.85 -12.81
CA ASP A 172 28.38 17.40 -13.67
C ASP A 172 29.58 16.91 -12.85
N ASP A 173 30.67 16.54 -13.55
CA ASP A 173 31.87 16.01 -12.92
C ASP A 173 32.54 17.03 -11.97
N THR A 174 32.37 18.34 -12.20
CA THR A 174 32.95 19.36 -11.31
C THR A 174 32.30 19.35 -9.93
N VAL A 175 30.98 19.13 -9.90
CA VAL A 175 30.22 18.99 -8.66
C VAL A 175 30.61 17.72 -7.92
N ILE A 176 30.63 16.59 -8.61
CA ILE A 176 30.95 15.28 -8.01
C ILE A 176 32.39 15.23 -7.50
N ASP A 177 33.31 15.85 -8.23
CA ASP A 177 34.70 15.98 -7.79
C ASP A 177 34.84 16.79 -6.50
N LEU A 178 34.05 17.86 -6.35
CA LEU A 178 34.02 18.63 -5.10
C LEU A 178 33.37 17.83 -3.97
N TRP A 179 32.23 17.17 -4.26
CA TRP A 179 31.50 16.35 -3.29
C TRP A 179 32.33 15.20 -2.73
N SER A 180 33.27 14.67 -3.52
CA SER A 180 34.28 13.68 -3.07
C SER A 180 35.05 14.13 -1.82
N THR A 181 35.12 15.44 -1.54
CA THR A 181 35.75 15.98 -0.32
C THR A 181 34.80 16.84 0.51
N GLY A 182 33.64 17.19 -0.03
CA GLY A 182 32.65 18.07 0.57
C GLY A 182 31.75 17.39 1.61
N PHE A 183 31.56 16.06 1.51
CA PHE A 183 30.71 15.29 2.42
C PHE A 183 31.47 14.18 3.17
N PRO A 184 32.32 14.53 4.14
CA PRO A 184 33.17 13.56 4.83
C PRO A 184 32.40 12.50 5.63
N SER A 185 31.13 12.75 5.95
CA SER A 185 30.28 11.85 6.75
C SER A 185 29.13 11.23 5.95
N LEU A 186 29.18 11.30 4.61
CA LEU A 186 28.09 10.77 3.77
C LEU A 186 27.97 9.25 3.89
N VAL A 187 26.78 8.80 4.24
CA VAL A 187 26.42 7.37 4.37
C VAL A 187 25.45 6.97 3.27
N ARG A 188 24.58 7.89 2.84
CA ARG A 188 23.57 7.65 1.82
C ARG A 188 23.48 8.80 0.83
N VAL A 189 23.45 8.45 -0.46
CA VAL A 189 23.13 9.40 -1.53
C VAL A 189 22.03 8.83 -2.45
N GLU A 190 21.02 9.65 -2.71
CA GLU A 190 19.91 9.34 -3.62
C GLU A 190 19.75 10.45 -4.66
N LEU A 191 19.93 10.13 -5.95
CA LEU A 191 19.89 11.11 -7.03
C LEU A 191 18.97 10.65 -8.16
N LEU A 192 18.01 11.50 -8.52
CA LEU A 192 17.19 11.32 -9.72
C LEU A 192 17.69 12.23 -10.85
N GLY A 193 18.12 11.59 -11.94
CA GLY A 193 18.57 12.24 -13.16
C GLY A 193 19.95 12.90 -13.12
N PRO A 194 21.03 12.33 -12.53
CA PRO A 194 22.38 12.90 -12.62
C PRO A 194 23.02 12.64 -14.02
N PHE A 195 22.37 13.12 -15.10
CA PHE A 195 22.67 12.75 -16.49
C PHE A 195 24.08 13.13 -16.97
N LEU A 196 24.68 14.18 -16.39
CA LEU A 196 25.94 14.74 -16.87
C LEU A 196 27.17 14.12 -16.18
N VAL A 197 27.00 13.41 -15.07
CA VAL A 197 28.11 12.75 -14.36
C VAL A 197 28.68 11.61 -15.21
N ARG A 198 29.98 11.62 -15.44
CA ARG A 198 30.71 10.60 -16.19
C ARG A 198 31.24 9.52 -15.26
N ALA A 199 31.61 8.39 -15.86
CA ALA A 199 32.16 7.25 -15.13
C ALA A 199 33.40 7.60 -14.28
N ALA A 200 34.27 8.49 -14.76
CA ALA A 200 35.44 8.93 -13.99
C ALA A 200 35.05 9.64 -12.68
N GLY A 201 34.02 10.51 -12.72
CA GLY A 201 33.50 11.19 -11.54
C GLY A 201 32.93 10.22 -10.51
N TRP A 202 32.10 9.27 -10.95
CA TRP A 202 31.58 8.20 -10.08
C TRP A 202 32.68 7.39 -9.41
N LYS A 203 33.66 6.93 -10.19
CA LYS A 203 34.78 6.15 -9.68
C LYS A 203 35.59 6.91 -8.62
N LYS A 204 35.80 8.22 -8.80
CA LYS A 204 36.48 9.07 -7.81
C LYS A 204 35.62 9.24 -6.55
N PHE A 205 34.33 9.47 -6.72
CA PHE A 205 33.38 9.63 -5.64
C PHE A 205 33.33 8.41 -4.72
N PHE A 206 33.26 7.19 -5.26
CA PHE A 206 33.24 5.96 -4.45
C PHE A 206 34.54 5.74 -3.68
N LYS A 207 35.69 6.01 -4.31
CA LYS A 207 36.99 5.92 -3.64
C LYS A 207 37.14 6.90 -2.48
N ALA A 208 36.39 8.00 -2.49
CA ALA A 208 36.40 8.98 -1.41
C ALA A 208 35.38 8.68 -0.30
N HIS A 209 34.31 7.93 -0.59
CA HIS A 209 33.23 7.61 0.34
C HIS A 209 33.17 6.10 0.62
N THR A 210 34.22 5.56 1.24
CA THR A 210 34.31 4.12 1.55
C THR A 210 33.32 3.65 2.62
N THR A 211 32.72 4.57 3.37
CA THR A 211 31.68 4.31 4.39
C THR A 211 30.26 4.34 3.85
N LEU A 212 30.08 4.47 2.53
CA LEU A 212 28.77 4.57 1.91
C LEU A 212 27.99 3.27 2.11
N GLU A 213 26.81 3.36 2.71
CA GLU A 213 25.89 2.25 2.92
C GLU A 213 24.71 2.28 1.93
N GLY A 214 24.39 3.45 1.36
CA GLY A 214 23.29 3.61 0.41
C GLY A 214 23.70 4.37 -0.84
N PHE A 215 23.63 3.72 -2.00
CA PHE A 215 23.83 4.36 -3.31
C PHE A 215 22.61 4.15 -4.19
N LEU A 216 21.86 5.23 -4.43
CA LEU A 216 20.62 5.16 -5.17
C LEU A 216 20.64 6.16 -6.31
N ILE A 217 20.61 5.65 -7.54
CA ILE A 217 20.53 6.49 -8.72
C ILE A 217 19.35 6.05 -9.57
N THR A 218 18.64 7.04 -10.11
CA THR A 218 17.60 6.84 -11.11
C THR A 218 17.96 7.65 -12.35
N GLN A 219 17.84 7.06 -13.54
CA GLN A 219 18.12 7.74 -14.82
C GLN A 219 19.55 8.30 -14.92
N SER A 220 20.55 7.44 -14.76
CA SER A 220 21.97 7.80 -14.94
C SER A 220 22.57 7.01 -16.12
N PRO A 221 22.40 7.48 -17.38
CA PRO A 221 22.76 6.72 -18.58
C PRO A 221 24.27 6.49 -18.76
N ARG A 222 25.09 7.21 -17.99
CA ARG A 222 26.56 7.13 -18.07
C ARG A 222 27.16 6.19 -17.03
N PHE A 223 26.40 5.74 -16.04
CA PHE A 223 26.85 4.75 -15.06
C PHE A 223 27.03 3.40 -15.77
N ASP A 224 28.26 2.87 -15.75
CA ASP A 224 28.65 1.65 -16.47
C ASP A 224 29.24 0.58 -15.55
N LEU A 225 29.62 -0.56 -16.15
CA LEU A 225 30.14 -1.72 -15.43
C LEU A 225 31.39 -1.38 -14.60
N GLU A 226 32.27 -0.50 -15.10
CA GLU A 226 33.45 -0.07 -14.34
C GLU A 226 33.07 0.78 -13.12
N CYS A 227 32.02 1.61 -13.22
CA CYS A 227 31.49 2.33 -12.07
C CYS A 227 30.99 1.36 -11.00
N MET A 228 30.24 0.33 -11.41
CA MET A 228 29.73 -0.71 -10.52
C MET A 228 30.88 -1.47 -9.84
N GLN A 229 31.91 -1.84 -10.60
CA GLN A 229 33.08 -2.54 -10.06
C GLN A 229 33.76 -1.71 -8.96
N VAL A 230 34.06 -0.44 -9.24
CA VAL A 230 34.71 0.45 -8.26
C VAL A 230 33.80 0.71 -7.05
N LEU A 231 32.49 0.79 -7.23
CA LEU A 231 31.54 0.92 -6.13
C LEU A 231 31.65 -0.26 -5.16
N VAL A 232 31.59 -1.50 -5.66
CA VAL A 232 31.65 -2.70 -4.80
C VAL A 232 33.03 -2.87 -4.17
N GLU A 233 34.10 -2.57 -4.90
CA GLU A 233 35.47 -2.63 -4.37
C GLU A 233 35.73 -1.60 -3.27
N SER A 234 35.12 -0.41 -3.37
CA SER A 234 35.37 0.70 -2.44
C SER A 234 34.40 0.72 -1.26
N CYS A 235 33.16 0.29 -1.45
CA CYS A 235 32.05 0.42 -0.50
C CYS A 235 31.50 -0.97 -0.13
N SER A 236 32.28 -1.77 0.58
CA SER A 236 31.90 -3.14 0.97
C SER A 236 30.75 -3.21 2.00
N GLY A 237 30.48 -2.09 2.69
CA GLY A 237 29.38 -1.96 3.66
C GLY A 237 28.02 -1.63 3.04
N LEU A 238 27.86 -1.71 1.72
CA LEU A 238 26.65 -1.30 1.02
C LEU A 238 25.44 -2.16 1.46
N LYS A 239 24.38 -1.49 1.93
CA LYS A 239 23.10 -2.05 2.38
C LYS A 239 21.97 -1.74 1.40
N GLU A 240 22.02 -0.61 0.70
CA GLU A 240 20.99 -0.21 -0.23
C GLU A 240 21.58 0.17 -1.58
N LEU A 241 21.09 -0.48 -2.62
CA LEU A 241 21.48 -0.20 -3.99
C LEU A 241 20.24 -0.01 -4.87
N ARG A 242 20.16 1.15 -5.52
CA ARG A 242 19.20 1.38 -6.62
C ARG A 242 19.94 1.77 -7.88
N LEU A 243 19.72 0.99 -8.92
CA LEU A 243 20.12 1.23 -10.30
C LEU A 243 18.87 1.21 -11.19
N LYS A 244 17.99 2.18 -10.97
CA LYS A 244 16.73 2.30 -11.69
C LYS A 244 16.91 3.07 -12.99
N GLU A 245 16.33 2.58 -14.09
CA GLU A 245 16.41 3.24 -15.41
C GLU A 245 17.87 3.49 -15.85
N ILE A 246 18.73 2.49 -15.64
CA ILE A 246 20.15 2.52 -16.03
C ILE A 246 20.34 1.83 -17.37
N GLY A 247 20.75 2.60 -18.38
CA GLY A 247 20.79 2.09 -19.75
C GLY A 247 21.95 1.18 -20.12
N LYS A 248 22.95 1.05 -19.25
CA LYS A 248 24.12 0.17 -19.49
C LYS A 248 24.14 -1.07 -18.59
N ILE A 249 23.06 -1.31 -17.84
CA ILE A 249 22.97 -2.48 -16.98
C ILE A 249 22.91 -3.74 -17.84
N THR A 250 23.57 -4.81 -17.40
CA THR A 250 23.65 -6.12 -18.05
C THR A 250 23.87 -7.19 -16.98
N ASP A 251 23.73 -8.47 -17.33
CA ASP A 251 24.05 -9.60 -16.43
C ASP A 251 25.42 -9.50 -15.75
N ALA A 252 26.41 -8.86 -16.40
CA ALA A 252 27.74 -8.65 -15.81
C ALA A 252 27.70 -7.80 -14.52
N PHE A 253 26.70 -6.92 -14.36
CA PHE A 253 26.51 -6.19 -13.10
C PHE A 253 26.12 -7.13 -11.97
N LEU A 254 25.32 -8.16 -12.26
CA LEU A 254 24.81 -9.08 -11.25
C LEU A 254 25.95 -9.90 -10.63
N GLU A 255 26.97 -10.28 -11.43
CA GLU A 255 28.18 -10.93 -10.94
C GLU A 255 28.95 -10.04 -9.94
N LEU A 256 29.00 -8.73 -10.19
CA LEU A 256 29.67 -7.78 -9.31
C LEU A 256 28.94 -7.56 -7.99
N LEU A 257 27.66 -7.91 -7.88
CA LEU A 257 26.88 -7.76 -6.63
C LEU A 257 27.10 -8.91 -5.65
N LYS A 258 27.56 -10.07 -6.11
CA LYS A 258 27.74 -11.26 -5.26
C LYS A 258 28.66 -11.04 -4.04
N PRO A 259 29.74 -10.23 -4.10
CA PRO A 259 30.55 -9.89 -2.93
C PRO A 259 29.80 -9.13 -1.81
N LEU A 260 28.64 -8.53 -2.10
CA LEU A 260 27.78 -7.86 -1.11
C LEU A 260 26.79 -8.82 -0.44
N ALA A 261 26.98 -10.13 -0.60
CA ALA A 261 26.18 -11.14 0.09
C ALA A 261 26.22 -10.93 1.61
N GLY A 262 25.03 -10.88 2.23
CA GLY A 262 24.89 -10.69 3.67
C GLY A 262 24.89 -9.23 4.13
N THR A 263 25.33 -8.28 3.30
CA THR A 263 25.27 -6.83 3.63
C THR A 263 24.09 -6.16 2.96
N LEU A 264 23.74 -6.55 1.73
CA LEU A 264 22.68 -5.92 0.96
C LEU A 264 21.30 -6.25 1.54
N VAL A 265 20.53 -5.20 1.84
CA VAL A 265 19.20 -5.24 2.46
C VAL A 265 18.10 -4.78 1.49
N SER A 266 18.43 -3.83 0.60
CA SER A 266 17.51 -3.29 -0.41
C SER A 266 18.19 -3.28 -1.79
N LEU A 267 17.52 -3.86 -2.78
CA LEU A 267 17.99 -3.93 -4.15
C LEU A 267 16.90 -3.52 -5.13
N ASP A 268 17.19 -2.52 -5.96
CA ASP A 268 16.32 -2.04 -7.04
C ASP A 268 17.12 -2.00 -8.35
N LEU A 269 16.79 -2.91 -9.27
CA LEU A 269 17.36 -2.98 -10.63
C LEU A 269 16.24 -2.79 -11.68
N SER A 270 15.28 -1.93 -11.36
CA SER A 270 14.06 -1.78 -12.16
C SER A 270 14.27 -0.97 -13.44
N TYR A 271 13.48 -1.32 -14.45
CA TYR A 271 13.34 -0.63 -15.73
C TYR A 271 14.67 -0.44 -16.47
N PRO A 272 15.45 -1.50 -16.74
CA PRO A 272 16.61 -1.37 -17.64
C PRO A 272 16.17 -0.76 -18.99
N SER A 273 17.05 0.00 -19.65
CA SER A 273 16.68 0.62 -20.94
C SER A 273 16.45 -0.41 -22.04
N ASP A 274 17.16 -1.54 -21.98
CA ASP A 274 16.84 -2.75 -22.72
C ASP A 274 16.10 -3.71 -21.77
N PRO A 275 14.81 -4.00 -21.98
CA PRO A 275 14.02 -4.86 -21.11
C PRO A 275 14.56 -6.29 -20.93
N GLU A 276 15.36 -6.77 -21.90
CA GLU A 276 16.00 -8.11 -21.90
C GLU A 276 17.44 -8.06 -21.37
N ALA A 277 17.89 -6.92 -20.83
CA ALA A 277 19.28 -6.74 -20.38
C ALA A 277 19.70 -7.67 -19.23
N LEU A 278 18.72 -8.09 -18.40
CA LEU A 278 18.92 -8.95 -17.25
C LEU A 278 18.18 -10.28 -17.48
N GLY A 279 18.95 -11.33 -17.76
CA GLY A 279 18.40 -12.65 -18.00
C GLY A 279 17.91 -13.32 -16.73
N GLU A 280 16.80 -14.06 -16.82
CA GLU A 280 16.18 -14.76 -15.67
C GLU A 280 17.18 -15.63 -14.89
N ARG A 281 18.04 -16.37 -15.61
CA ARG A 281 19.06 -17.24 -15.01
C ARG A 281 20.08 -16.47 -14.19
N ALA A 282 20.54 -15.32 -14.69
CA ALA A 282 21.52 -14.51 -13.99
C ALA A 282 20.90 -13.86 -12.73
N LEU A 283 19.62 -13.47 -12.80
CA LEU A 283 18.86 -13.01 -11.64
C LEU A 283 18.67 -14.12 -10.60
N ILE A 284 18.37 -15.35 -11.01
CA ILE A 284 18.33 -16.52 -10.09
C ILE A 284 19.69 -16.73 -9.41
N ASP A 285 20.78 -16.69 -10.18
CA ASP A 285 22.14 -16.86 -9.64
C ASP A 285 22.54 -15.72 -8.70
N LEU A 286 22.06 -14.49 -8.93
CA LEU A 286 22.18 -13.38 -8.01
C LEU A 286 21.41 -13.63 -6.71
N MET A 287 20.13 -14.03 -6.80
CA MET A 287 19.31 -14.31 -5.63
C MET A 287 19.91 -15.41 -4.75
N ARG A 288 20.57 -16.42 -5.35
CA ARG A 288 21.33 -17.43 -4.59
C ARG A 288 22.43 -16.82 -3.72
N ALA A 289 23.08 -15.75 -4.19
CA ALA A 289 24.16 -15.10 -3.47
C ALA A 289 23.66 -14.11 -2.41
N VAL A 290 22.72 -13.23 -2.77
CA VAL A 290 22.34 -12.07 -1.93
C VAL A 290 20.95 -12.19 -1.29
N GLY A 291 20.12 -13.13 -1.73
CA GLY A 291 18.69 -13.21 -1.35
C GLY A 291 18.43 -13.35 0.15
N ALA A 292 19.34 -13.99 0.90
CA ALA A 292 19.14 -14.28 2.31
C ALA A 292 19.09 -13.02 3.20
N SER A 293 19.73 -11.92 2.79
CA SER A 293 19.75 -10.65 3.54
C SER A 293 18.72 -9.63 3.05
N LEU A 294 18.16 -9.82 1.85
CA LEU A 294 17.24 -8.86 1.25
C LEU A 294 15.91 -8.80 1.99
N THR A 295 15.47 -7.57 2.26
CA THR A 295 14.15 -7.21 2.78
C THR A 295 13.29 -6.50 1.74
N HIS A 296 13.93 -5.80 0.79
CA HIS A 296 13.29 -5.08 -0.30
C HIS A 296 13.91 -5.49 -1.63
N LEU A 297 13.08 -5.87 -2.59
CA LEU A 297 13.49 -6.22 -3.94
C LEU A 297 12.55 -5.59 -4.97
N ASP A 298 13.10 -4.78 -5.87
CA ASP A 298 12.42 -4.26 -7.05
C ASP A 298 13.15 -4.68 -8.33
N LEU A 299 12.50 -5.51 -9.13
CA LEU A 299 12.97 -5.94 -10.45
C LEU A 299 11.94 -5.61 -11.54
N SER A 300 11.14 -4.58 -11.32
CA SER A 300 10.09 -4.18 -12.28
C SER A 300 10.66 -3.88 -13.67
N GLY A 301 9.91 -4.20 -14.72
CA GLY A 301 10.28 -3.92 -16.11
C GLY A 301 11.32 -4.85 -16.73
N ASN A 302 11.86 -5.81 -15.98
CA ASN A 302 12.67 -6.89 -16.53
C ASN A 302 11.73 -7.95 -17.13
N VAL A 303 11.61 -7.99 -18.46
CA VAL A 303 10.53 -8.74 -19.12
C VAL A 303 10.74 -10.25 -19.10
N ASP A 304 12.00 -10.70 -18.99
CA ASP A 304 12.41 -12.11 -18.93
C ASP A 304 12.09 -12.78 -17.59
N ILE A 305 11.63 -12.05 -16.58
CA ILE A 305 11.24 -12.63 -15.29
C ILE A 305 9.94 -13.41 -15.47
N GLY A 306 10.07 -14.74 -15.41
CA GLY A 306 8.97 -15.69 -15.41
C GLY A 306 8.85 -16.43 -14.08
N ASP A 307 8.06 -17.51 -14.10
CA ASP A 307 7.76 -18.29 -12.90
C ASP A 307 9.01 -18.98 -12.33
N ALA A 308 10.00 -19.31 -13.16
CA ALA A 308 11.22 -19.96 -12.71
C ALA A 308 12.03 -19.05 -11.76
N PHE A 309 12.01 -17.73 -11.96
CA PHE A 309 12.57 -16.78 -10.99
C PHE A 309 11.87 -16.89 -9.62
N LEU A 310 10.54 -17.03 -9.56
CA LEU A 310 9.81 -17.20 -8.31
C LEU A 310 10.25 -18.49 -7.59
N PHE A 311 10.34 -19.61 -8.32
CA PHE A 311 10.62 -20.92 -7.74
C PHE A 311 12.09 -21.20 -7.45
N GLN A 312 13.01 -20.68 -8.25
CA GLN A 312 14.44 -20.95 -8.15
C GLN A 312 15.21 -19.77 -7.55
N GLY A 313 14.73 -18.54 -7.74
CA GLY A 313 15.33 -17.34 -7.20
C GLY A 313 14.76 -16.97 -5.84
N LEU A 314 13.46 -16.67 -5.76
CA LEU A 314 12.85 -16.17 -4.52
C LEU A 314 12.62 -17.27 -3.48
N LYS A 315 11.88 -18.32 -3.85
CA LYS A 315 11.42 -19.36 -2.91
C LYS A 315 12.52 -19.96 -2.01
N PRO A 316 13.71 -20.33 -2.54
CA PRO A 316 14.77 -20.92 -1.72
C PRO A 316 15.68 -19.90 -1.02
N HIS A 317 15.72 -18.64 -1.49
CA HIS A 317 16.77 -17.69 -1.05
C HIS A 317 16.24 -16.46 -0.33
N ALA A 318 15.01 -16.03 -0.60
CA ALA A 318 14.41 -14.82 -0.01
C ALA A 318 13.85 -15.08 1.40
N ARG A 319 14.75 -15.18 2.40
CA ARG A 319 14.42 -15.55 3.78
C ARG A 319 13.96 -14.40 4.68
N ARG A 320 14.12 -13.15 4.24
CA ARG A 320 13.83 -11.94 5.03
C ARG A 320 13.00 -10.91 4.26
N LEU A 321 12.51 -11.29 3.08
CA LEU A 321 11.85 -10.38 2.16
C LEU A 321 10.49 -9.93 2.72
N THR A 322 10.27 -8.62 2.80
CA THR A 322 9.01 -8.00 3.24
C THR A 322 8.40 -7.12 2.16
N SER A 323 9.19 -6.65 1.20
CA SER A 323 8.76 -5.86 0.06
C SER A 323 9.20 -6.50 -1.26
N LEU A 324 8.24 -6.81 -2.12
CA LEU A 324 8.48 -7.39 -3.45
C LEU A 324 7.76 -6.56 -4.52
N THR A 325 8.54 -6.03 -5.48
CA THR A 325 8.02 -5.27 -6.62
C THR A 325 8.48 -5.94 -7.92
N LEU A 326 7.51 -6.49 -8.66
CA LEU A 326 7.69 -7.12 -9.97
C LEU A 326 6.65 -6.54 -10.94
N ALA A 327 6.60 -5.22 -11.06
CA ALA A 327 5.69 -4.58 -12.01
C ALA A 327 6.18 -4.78 -13.45
N ARG A 328 5.27 -4.97 -14.41
CA ARG A 328 5.60 -5.16 -15.84
C ARG A 328 6.61 -6.31 -16.10
N THR A 329 6.35 -7.47 -15.50
CA THR A 329 7.02 -8.74 -15.75
C THR A 329 6.00 -9.69 -16.43
N PRO A 330 5.75 -9.53 -17.75
CA PRO A 330 4.62 -10.14 -18.45
C PRO A 330 4.66 -11.67 -18.55
N ASP A 331 5.83 -12.27 -18.30
CA ASP A 331 6.04 -13.72 -18.36
C ASP A 331 5.71 -14.44 -17.04
N LEU A 332 5.42 -13.69 -15.97
CA LEU A 332 4.74 -14.26 -14.81
C LEU A 332 3.36 -14.76 -15.22
N THR A 333 3.05 -16.00 -14.86
CA THR A 333 1.74 -16.59 -15.08
C THR A 333 0.93 -16.60 -13.79
N ASP A 334 -0.40 -16.55 -13.93
CA ASP A 334 -1.29 -16.65 -12.77
C ASP A 334 -1.07 -17.96 -12.00
N ALA A 335 -0.95 -19.09 -12.72
CA ALA A 335 -0.68 -20.39 -12.14
C ALA A 335 0.66 -20.46 -11.39
N GLY A 336 1.72 -19.86 -11.94
CA GLY A 336 3.02 -19.80 -11.30
C GLY A 336 3.02 -18.95 -10.03
N VAL A 337 2.34 -17.81 -10.04
CA VAL A 337 2.17 -16.97 -8.84
C VAL A 337 1.33 -17.68 -7.78
N VAL A 338 0.26 -18.39 -8.16
CA VAL A 338 -0.55 -19.22 -7.25
C VAL A 338 0.31 -20.29 -6.59
N GLU A 339 0.98 -21.13 -7.37
CA GLU A 339 1.82 -22.22 -6.85
C GLU A 339 2.96 -21.68 -5.99
N PHE A 340 3.56 -20.53 -6.37
CA PHE A 340 4.58 -19.88 -5.57
C PHE A 340 4.04 -19.54 -4.18
N PHE A 341 2.98 -18.73 -4.06
CA PHE A 341 2.47 -18.29 -2.75
C PHE A 341 1.91 -19.45 -1.91
N ASP A 342 1.29 -20.47 -2.53
CA ASP A 342 0.80 -21.64 -1.82
C ASP A 342 1.93 -22.50 -1.22
N THR A 343 3.12 -22.48 -1.84
CA THR A 343 4.25 -23.33 -1.43
C THR A 343 5.43 -22.57 -0.81
N TRP A 344 5.38 -21.23 -0.79
CA TRP A 344 6.45 -20.40 -0.26
C TRP A 344 6.69 -20.56 1.25
N PRO A 345 5.66 -20.69 2.11
CA PRO A 345 5.86 -20.91 3.55
C PRO A 345 6.60 -22.23 3.83
N ALA A 346 6.18 -23.30 3.14
CA ALA A 346 6.67 -24.66 3.36
C ALA A 346 8.07 -24.91 2.77
N ALA A 347 8.64 -23.96 2.03
CA ALA A 347 9.93 -24.14 1.37
C ALA A 347 11.10 -24.27 2.36
N ALA A 348 10.97 -23.74 3.58
CA ALA A 348 12.01 -23.79 4.62
C ALA A 348 11.84 -24.96 5.61
N GLU A 349 10.63 -25.55 5.69
CA GLU A 349 10.31 -26.62 6.64
C GLU A 349 11.16 -27.89 6.42
N LYS A 350 11.66 -28.10 5.20
CA LYS A 350 12.49 -29.27 4.85
C LYS A 350 13.90 -29.23 5.44
N ASP A 351 14.43 -28.04 5.76
CA ASP A 351 15.82 -27.85 6.19
C ASP A 351 15.94 -27.44 7.68
N GLY A 352 14.83 -27.48 8.43
CA GLY A 352 14.79 -27.02 9.83
C GLY A 352 14.86 -25.49 9.98
N GLU A 353 14.65 -24.75 8.90
CA GLU A 353 14.63 -23.29 8.85
C GLU A 353 13.22 -22.74 9.09
N ALA A 354 13.11 -21.50 9.58
CA ALA A 354 11.83 -20.82 9.75
C ALA A 354 11.14 -20.61 8.40
N PRO A 355 9.79 -20.68 8.32
CA PRO A 355 9.05 -20.44 7.08
C PRO A 355 9.37 -19.06 6.51
N ASN A 356 9.31 -18.93 5.18
CA ASN A 356 9.53 -17.64 4.54
C ASN A 356 8.52 -16.61 5.07
N PRO A 357 8.95 -15.36 5.33
CA PRO A 357 8.13 -14.36 6.00
C PRO A 357 6.97 -13.89 5.12
N PRO A 358 5.85 -13.45 5.72
CA PRO A 358 4.79 -12.81 4.97
C PRO A 358 5.25 -11.42 4.49
N LEU A 359 4.70 -10.97 3.36
CA LEU A 359 5.05 -9.67 2.76
C LEU A 359 4.16 -8.55 3.33
N SER A 360 4.74 -7.36 3.47
CA SER A 360 4.03 -6.13 3.83
C SER A 360 3.76 -5.24 2.63
N VAL A 361 4.64 -5.25 1.62
CA VAL A 361 4.51 -4.44 0.41
C VAL A 361 4.58 -5.35 -0.81
N ILE A 362 3.56 -5.30 -1.66
CA ILE A 362 3.54 -6.04 -2.92
C ILE A 362 3.09 -5.13 -4.06
N ASP A 363 3.93 -5.04 -5.10
CA ASP A 363 3.56 -4.44 -6.37
C ASP A 363 3.77 -5.44 -7.50
N LEU A 364 2.66 -5.88 -8.09
CA LEU A 364 2.61 -6.74 -9.26
C LEU A 364 1.85 -6.05 -10.40
N SER A 365 1.88 -4.71 -10.41
CA SER A 365 1.13 -3.92 -11.37
C SER A 365 1.56 -4.19 -12.81
N ARG A 366 0.62 -3.99 -13.73
CA ARG A 366 0.80 -4.15 -15.17
C ARG A 366 1.21 -5.56 -15.62
N ASN A 367 1.00 -6.56 -14.77
CA ASN A 367 1.07 -7.97 -15.15
C ASN A 367 -0.32 -8.44 -15.61
N HIS A 368 -0.62 -8.21 -16.89
CA HIS A 368 -1.97 -8.40 -17.42
C HIS A 368 -2.48 -9.84 -17.45
N ARG A 369 -1.59 -10.84 -17.27
CA ARG A 369 -1.93 -12.26 -17.20
C ARG A 369 -2.36 -12.71 -15.79
N LEU A 370 -2.18 -11.88 -14.77
CA LEU A 370 -2.56 -12.20 -13.39
C LEU A 370 -4.03 -11.88 -13.15
N THR A 371 -4.68 -12.73 -12.36
CA THR A 371 -6.13 -12.79 -12.17
C THR A 371 -6.51 -12.89 -10.69
N GLY A 372 -7.75 -13.30 -10.40
CA GLY A 372 -8.26 -13.48 -9.04
C GLY A 372 -7.63 -14.63 -8.26
N ASP A 373 -7.15 -15.67 -8.95
CA ASP A 373 -6.57 -16.84 -8.27
C ASP A 373 -5.20 -16.49 -7.67
N ALA A 374 -4.32 -15.82 -8.43
CA ALA A 374 -3.07 -15.27 -7.91
C ALA A 374 -3.30 -14.29 -6.75
N LEU A 375 -4.31 -13.42 -6.85
CA LEU A 375 -4.67 -12.49 -5.77
C LEU A 375 -5.03 -13.26 -4.49
N LEU A 376 -5.85 -14.30 -4.61
CA LEU A 376 -6.31 -15.08 -3.47
C LEU A 376 -5.16 -15.85 -2.79
N ALA A 377 -4.26 -16.45 -3.57
CA ALA A 377 -3.08 -17.13 -3.04
C ALA A 377 -2.17 -16.16 -2.27
N LEU A 378 -1.90 -14.99 -2.86
CA LEU A 378 -1.15 -13.91 -2.22
C LEU A 378 -1.80 -13.44 -0.91
N LEU A 379 -3.11 -13.22 -0.90
CA LEU A 379 -3.85 -12.75 0.28
C LEU A 379 -3.85 -13.79 1.40
N LYS A 380 -3.97 -15.08 1.08
CA LYS A 380 -3.87 -16.17 2.07
C LYS A 380 -2.49 -16.21 2.72
N HIS A 381 -1.44 -15.94 1.96
CA HIS A 381 -0.07 -15.93 2.44
C HIS A 381 0.28 -14.67 3.25
N SER A 382 0.06 -13.49 2.68
CA SER A 382 0.60 -12.21 3.16
C SER A 382 -0.47 -11.26 3.70
N GLY A 383 -1.76 -11.55 3.55
CA GLY A 383 -2.84 -10.59 3.80
C GLY A 383 -2.78 -9.92 5.17
N LEU A 384 -2.50 -10.69 6.23
CA LEU A 384 -2.46 -10.18 7.61
C LEU A 384 -1.35 -9.15 7.87
N SER A 385 -0.26 -9.16 7.10
CA SER A 385 0.84 -8.19 7.24
C SER A 385 0.85 -7.12 6.15
N LEU A 386 -0.04 -7.25 5.16
CA LEU A 386 -0.03 -6.43 3.96
C LEU A 386 -0.47 -5.00 4.27
N THR A 387 0.42 -4.03 4.06
CA THR A 387 0.17 -2.59 4.21
C THR A 387 -0.03 -1.90 2.87
N ASP A 388 0.67 -2.35 1.82
CA ASP A 388 0.65 -1.73 0.50
C ASP A 388 0.45 -2.80 -0.57
N LEU A 389 -0.63 -2.69 -1.34
CA LEU A 389 -0.95 -3.60 -2.44
C LEU A 389 -1.17 -2.83 -3.73
N ASN A 390 -0.40 -3.17 -4.76
CA ASN A 390 -0.59 -2.65 -6.10
C ASN A 390 -0.84 -3.78 -7.10
N ILE A 391 -2.08 -3.87 -7.57
CA ILE A 391 -2.58 -4.81 -8.59
C ILE A 391 -3.07 -4.05 -9.84
N ASN A 392 -2.61 -2.81 -10.03
CA ASN A 392 -3.04 -1.95 -11.13
C ASN A 392 -2.93 -2.69 -12.47
N GLY A 393 -4.02 -2.75 -13.22
CA GLY A 393 -4.05 -3.38 -14.54
C GLY A 393 -4.24 -4.91 -14.54
N TRP A 394 -4.62 -5.52 -13.41
CA TRP A 394 -5.12 -6.90 -13.35
C TRP A 394 -6.57 -6.95 -13.86
N LYS A 395 -6.72 -6.91 -15.18
CA LYS A 395 -8.02 -6.68 -15.85
C LYS A 395 -9.00 -7.85 -15.71
N GLU A 396 -8.50 -9.05 -15.44
CA GLU A 396 -9.26 -10.30 -15.39
C GLU A 396 -9.55 -10.77 -13.95
N THR A 397 -9.16 -9.99 -12.93
CA THR A 397 -9.53 -10.25 -11.54
C THR A 397 -11.03 -10.07 -11.35
N SER A 398 -11.69 -11.13 -10.89
CA SER A 398 -13.13 -11.12 -10.64
C SER A 398 -13.52 -10.26 -9.44
N GLN A 399 -14.78 -9.83 -9.40
CA GLN A 399 -15.33 -9.10 -8.26
C GLN A 399 -15.24 -9.94 -6.96
N GLU A 400 -15.48 -11.24 -7.05
CA GLU A 400 -15.42 -12.16 -5.91
C GLU A 400 -14.03 -12.18 -5.27
N ALA A 401 -12.97 -12.16 -6.09
CA ALA A 401 -11.59 -12.10 -5.62
C ALA A 401 -11.23 -10.72 -5.04
N LEU A 402 -11.67 -9.63 -5.67
CA LEU A 402 -11.41 -8.27 -5.18
C LEU A 402 -12.00 -8.02 -3.78
N VAL A 403 -13.19 -8.56 -3.49
CA VAL A 403 -13.80 -8.47 -2.16
C VAL A 403 -12.96 -9.19 -1.09
N GLN A 404 -12.18 -10.21 -1.46
CA GLN A 404 -11.31 -10.92 -0.51
C GLN A 404 -10.21 -10.03 0.06
N ILE A 405 -9.80 -8.95 -0.64
CA ILE A 405 -8.81 -8.02 -0.11
C ILE A 405 -9.25 -7.49 1.26
N ALA A 406 -10.52 -7.11 1.38
CA ALA A 406 -11.10 -6.60 2.61
C ALA A 406 -11.22 -7.67 3.72
N GLU A 407 -11.28 -8.96 3.37
CA GLU A 407 -11.37 -10.06 4.34
C GLU A 407 -10.00 -10.43 4.92
N TYR A 408 -8.97 -10.48 4.07
CA TYR A 408 -7.63 -10.96 4.43
C TYR A 408 -6.67 -9.84 4.85
N ALA A 409 -6.78 -8.63 4.26
CA ALA A 409 -5.83 -7.53 4.44
C ALA A 409 -6.40 -6.39 5.31
N GLN A 410 -6.62 -6.68 6.58
CA GLN A 410 -7.23 -5.72 7.53
C GLN A 410 -6.29 -4.57 7.92
N ASP A 411 -4.98 -4.80 7.85
CA ASP A 411 -3.93 -3.80 8.12
C ASP A 411 -3.52 -2.99 6.87
N LEU A 412 -4.23 -3.16 5.75
CA LEU A 412 -3.97 -2.47 4.50
C LEU A 412 -4.11 -0.96 4.65
N GLN A 413 -3.09 -0.22 4.23
CA GLN A 413 -2.99 1.23 4.24
C GLN A 413 -3.15 1.82 2.84
N LYS A 414 -2.59 1.17 1.82
CA LYS A 414 -2.64 1.65 0.44
C LYS A 414 -3.03 0.55 -0.53
N LEU A 415 -3.98 0.87 -1.41
CA LEU A 415 -4.41 0.01 -2.49
C LEU A 415 -4.36 0.76 -3.82
N ASP A 416 -3.65 0.22 -4.81
CA ASP A 416 -3.85 0.59 -6.22
C ASP A 416 -4.49 -0.58 -6.97
N ALA A 417 -5.77 -0.39 -7.29
CA ALA A 417 -6.57 -1.30 -8.11
C ALA A 417 -7.06 -0.59 -9.38
N GLY A 418 -6.31 0.42 -9.85
CA GLY A 418 -6.62 1.11 -11.10
C GLY A 418 -6.59 0.15 -12.29
N TRP A 419 -7.45 0.39 -13.27
CA TRP A 419 -7.64 -0.45 -14.45
C TRP A 419 -8.07 -1.91 -14.16
N CYS A 420 -8.51 -2.21 -12.94
CA CYS A 420 -9.18 -3.47 -12.61
C CYS A 420 -10.67 -3.34 -12.93
N ARG A 421 -11.15 -4.06 -13.96
CA ARG A 421 -12.47 -3.84 -14.57
C ARG A 421 -13.64 -4.11 -13.65
N GLU A 422 -13.47 -5.05 -12.72
CA GLU A 422 -14.52 -5.53 -11.82
C GLU A 422 -14.59 -4.77 -10.49
N VAL A 423 -13.77 -3.73 -10.30
CA VAL A 423 -13.86 -2.84 -9.12
C VAL A 423 -15.12 -1.99 -9.24
N ASP A 424 -16.05 -2.19 -8.30
CA ASP A 424 -17.30 -1.46 -8.19
C ASP A 424 -17.53 -0.85 -6.79
N ASP A 425 -18.65 -0.15 -6.62
CA ASP A 425 -18.97 0.56 -5.37
C ASP A 425 -19.01 -0.38 -4.16
N TRP A 426 -19.30 -1.67 -4.36
CA TRP A 426 -19.36 -2.67 -3.28
C TRP A 426 -17.97 -3.09 -2.83
N VAL A 427 -17.04 -3.31 -3.76
CA VAL A 427 -15.63 -3.58 -3.43
C VAL A 427 -15.06 -2.46 -2.56
N ILE A 428 -15.26 -1.21 -2.97
CA ILE A 428 -14.77 -0.04 -2.22
C ILE A 428 -15.46 0.04 -0.86
N LYS A 429 -16.77 -0.17 -0.79
CA LYS A 429 -17.49 -0.17 0.49
C LYS A 429 -16.94 -1.21 1.45
N ASP A 430 -16.67 -2.43 1.00
CA ASP A 430 -16.15 -3.50 1.86
C ASP A 430 -14.75 -3.17 2.38
N LEU A 431 -13.87 -2.64 1.52
CA LEU A 431 -12.54 -2.15 1.90
C LEU A 431 -12.63 -1.08 3.00
N LEU A 432 -13.47 -0.06 2.80
CA LEU A 432 -13.64 1.01 3.80
C LEU A 432 -14.21 0.49 5.13
N GLN A 433 -15.01 -0.57 5.10
CA GLN A 433 -15.63 -1.15 6.30
C GLN A 433 -14.70 -2.08 7.09
N LYS A 434 -13.76 -2.75 6.44
CA LYS A 434 -12.95 -3.81 7.07
C LYS A 434 -11.46 -3.47 7.21
N CYS A 435 -10.94 -2.59 6.35
CA CYS A 435 -9.57 -2.10 6.44
C CYS A 435 -9.57 -0.79 7.25
N ASP A 436 -9.32 -0.88 8.55
CA ASP A 436 -9.39 0.28 9.44
C ASP A 436 -8.19 1.22 9.32
N ARG A 437 -7.07 0.72 8.82
CA ARG A 437 -5.84 1.49 8.58
C ARG A 437 -5.72 2.04 7.17
N LEU A 438 -6.76 1.89 6.34
CA LEU A 438 -6.74 2.34 4.95
C LEU A 438 -6.63 3.85 4.88
N GLU A 439 -5.66 4.36 4.11
CA GLU A 439 -5.37 5.77 3.93
C GLU A 439 -5.55 6.20 2.47
N GLU A 440 -5.19 5.34 1.52
CA GLU A 440 -5.19 5.69 0.10
C GLU A 440 -5.74 4.55 -0.78
N ILE A 441 -6.63 4.90 -1.72
CA ILE A 441 -7.14 3.99 -2.76
C ILE A 441 -7.03 4.67 -4.13
N ASN A 442 -6.30 4.05 -5.06
CA ASN A 442 -6.23 4.44 -6.47
C ASN A 442 -7.12 3.52 -7.31
N ILE A 443 -8.08 4.12 -8.03
CA ILE A 443 -9.12 3.43 -8.82
C ILE A 443 -9.27 4.00 -10.24
N TRP A 444 -8.20 4.63 -10.75
CA TRP A 444 -8.19 5.21 -12.09
C TRP A 444 -8.60 4.20 -13.16
N GLY A 445 -9.53 4.56 -14.04
CA GLY A 445 -9.98 3.70 -15.13
C GLY A 445 -10.94 2.56 -14.72
N CYS A 446 -11.42 2.53 -13.46
CA CYS A 446 -12.42 1.56 -13.00
C CYS A 446 -13.85 2.03 -13.34
N GLN A 447 -14.36 1.60 -14.49
CA GLN A 447 -15.60 2.10 -15.09
C GLN A 447 -16.90 1.62 -14.42
N ARG A 448 -16.85 0.64 -13.50
CA ARG A 448 -18.03 0.16 -12.76
C ARG A 448 -18.34 0.98 -11.51
N LEU A 449 -17.50 1.96 -11.18
CA LEU A 449 -17.70 2.86 -10.06
C LEU A 449 -18.68 3.98 -10.43
N THR A 450 -19.54 4.34 -9.49
CA THR A 450 -20.56 5.36 -9.71
C THR A 450 -20.39 6.54 -8.76
N GLN A 451 -21.21 7.57 -8.95
CA GLN A 451 -21.31 8.70 -8.02
C GLN A 451 -21.76 8.28 -6.60
N SER A 452 -22.29 7.06 -6.46
CA SER A 452 -22.70 6.48 -5.17
C SER A 452 -21.56 5.80 -4.41
N CYS A 453 -20.34 5.82 -4.94
CA CYS A 453 -19.16 5.24 -4.29
C CYS A 453 -18.99 5.83 -2.88
N THR A 454 -18.93 4.95 -1.88
CA THR A 454 -18.83 5.35 -0.47
C THR A 454 -17.49 6.02 -0.18
N ARG A 455 -17.48 6.95 0.79
CA ARG A 455 -16.27 7.60 1.30
C ARG A 455 -16.16 7.44 2.82
N LYS A 456 -14.94 7.28 3.33
CA LYS A 456 -14.63 7.22 4.77
C LYS A 456 -13.71 8.38 5.13
N ARG A 457 -13.93 9.00 6.28
CA ARG A 457 -13.06 10.07 6.79
C ARG A 457 -11.64 9.52 6.97
N GLY A 458 -10.65 10.30 6.54
CA GLY A 458 -9.23 9.91 6.61
C GLY A 458 -8.74 9.08 5.43
N VAL A 459 -9.62 8.63 4.52
CA VAL A 459 -9.24 7.84 3.34
C VAL A 459 -9.33 8.69 2.08
N ASN A 460 -8.22 8.82 1.36
CA ASN A 460 -8.17 9.49 0.08
C ASN A 460 -8.45 8.48 -1.04
N ILE A 461 -9.45 8.77 -1.88
CA ILE A 461 -9.80 7.95 -3.04
C ILE A 461 -9.52 8.76 -4.30
N TYR A 462 -8.59 8.29 -5.13
CA TYR A 462 -8.13 8.95 -6.36
C TYR A 462 -8.62 8.22 -7.60
N GLY A 463 -8.93 8.97 -8.66
CA GLY A 463 -9.36 8.40 -9.95
C GLY A 463 -10.84 8.04 -10.04
N LEU A 464 -11.66 8.51 -9.10
CA LEU A 464 -13.12 8.46 -9.24
C LEU A 464 -13.55 9.48 -10.30
N GLU A 465 -13.66 9.02 -11.54
CA GLU A 465 -14.25 9.79 -12.63
C GLU A 465 -15.76 9.92 -12.38
N LEU A 466 -16.14 10.94 -11.62
CA LEU A 466 -17.53 11.40 -11.64
C LEU A 466 -17.79 11.81 -13.09
N HIS A 467 -18.60 11.06 -13.84
CA HIS A 467 -19.06 11.50 -15.14
C HIS A 467 -19.51 12.95 -15.00
N ASN A 468 -18.78 13.87 -15.63
CA ASN A 468 -19.24 15.22 -15.87
C ASN A 468 -20.47 15.06 -16.76
N VAL A 469 -21.63 14.97 -16.12
CA VAL A 469 -22.91 15.18 -16.79
C VAL A 469 -22.94 16.67 -17.11
N PHE A 470 -22.49 17.01 -18.32
CA PHE A 470 -22.85 18.24 -19.00
C PHE A 470 -23.48 17.89 -20.34
#